data_AF-A0A847NPL1-F1
#
_entry.id   AF-A0A847NPL1-F1
#
_cell.length_a   1.000
_cell.length_b   1.000
_cell.length_c   1.000
_cell.angle_alpha   90.00
_cell.angle_beta   90.00
_cell.angle_gamma   90.00
#
_symmetry.space_group_name_H-M   'P 1'
#
loop_
_entity.id
_entity.type
_entity.pdbx_description
1 polymer ?
#
loop_
_entity_poly.entity_id
_entity_poly.type
_entity_poly.pdbx_seq_one_letter_code
_entity_poly.pdbx_strand_id
1 'polypeptide(L)'
;MYRRKAFIKLFLLLLLSLNVSAFDHDSYGETLMIFKGIYVQKEDPKMSMLVFEKLYDDTNKTEYLKESIKLAYLYGDKDFTRLIERGKKPLEKDSEYLRMRVGYLLDLGNLNEALALSKEIAKLDPTAQNYSLLGVVQGLLSLNSDALASFREAFKLEASEQNFLRIINLLVNRMGKTDDAIKEMETYRAMYGCSAEICMALADLYVAKRDIPNTIKIYEELYKITNDPVYVKELLGFYLYFEDLKSAKELLERTSYDDRTLVEIYIYEKEYDKAFEKAKTSYRDSNNSEFLALAAIIKHEQNLENLTEEILKEVIDKFEKSVGNLNNAMYDNYYGYLLIDHSIDVPKGINLVEKALKKEPTSPYYLDSLAWGYYKLGQCEKADSIMKSIDLSEKSFFESKEAIEHIKAIEECLKQRYDSNKTKKEGK
;
A
#
# COMPACT_ATOMS: atom_id res chain seq x y z
N MET A 1 -35.22 -48.24 -18.36
CA MET A 1 -34.49 -47.53 -17.27
C MET A 1 -35.34 -47.19 -16.05
N TYR A 2 -36.65 -46.93 -16.19
CA TYR A 2 -37.57 -46.62 -15.06
C TYR A 2 -37.88 -47.82 -14.14
N ARG A 3 -38.07 -49.04 -14.70
CA ARG A 3 -38.37 -50.25 -13.92
C ARG A 3 -37.24 -50.72 -12.99
N ARG A 4 -35.96 -50.50 -13.36
CA ARG A 4 -34.80 -50.83 -12.51
C ARG A 4 -34.68 -49.90 -11.30
N LYS A 5 -35.01 -48.61 -11.43
CA LYS A 5 -35.03 -47.66 -10.31
C LYS A 5 -36.18 -47.94 -9.33
N ALA A 6 -37.33 -48.39 -9.82
CA ALA A 6 -38.45 -48.81 -8.98
C ALA A 6 -38.13 -50.09 -8.19
N PHE A 7 -37.49 -51.09 -8.82
CA PHE A 7 -37.06 -52.31 -8.15
C PHE A 7 -35.99 -52.07 -7.09
N ILE A 8 -35.03 -51.18 -7.33
CA ILE A 8 -34.00 -50.82 -6.33
C ILE A 8 -34.63 -50.08 -5.14
N LYS A 9 -35.60 -49.19 -5.36
CA LYS A 9 -36.36 -48.55 -4.26
C LYS A 9 -37.20 -49.55 -3.46
N LEU A 10 -37.85 -50.51 -4.14
CA LEU A 10 -38.66 -51.53 -3.48
C LEU A 10 -37.77 -52.52 -2.69
N PHE A 11 -36.59 -52.85 -3.21
CA PHE A 11 -35.62 -53.73 -2.56
C PHE A 11 -34.94 -53.06 -1.35
N LEU A 12 -34.67 -51.74 -1.41
CA LEU A 12 -34.23 -50.94 -0.25
C LEU A 12 -35.33 -50.82 0.82
N LEU A 13 -36.59 -50.64 0.43
CA LEU A 13 -37.74 -50.68 1.36
C LEU A 13 -37.93 -52.06 2.00
N LEU A 14 -37.71 -53.14 1.24
CA LEU A 14 -37.75 -54.51 1.77
C LEU A 14 -36.58 -54.82 2.72
N LEU A 15 -35.37 -54.35 2.42
CA LEU A 15 -34.21 -54.47 3.32
C LEU A 15 -34.34 -53.61 4.58
N LEU A 16 -35.02 -52.46 4.50
CA LEU A 16 -35.44 -51.72 5.69
C LEU A 16 -36.45 -52.54 6.50
N SER A 17 -37.50 -53.08 5.86
CA SER A 17 -38.54 -53.87 6.54
C SER A 17 -38.05 -55.17 7.20
N LEU A 18 -37.00 -55.79 6.65
CA LEU A 18 -36.40 -57.03 7.18
C LEU A 18 -35.37 -56.78 8.30
N ASN A 19 -35.00 -55.52 8.56
CA ASN A 19 -34.17 -55.10 9.69
C ASN A 19 -34.97 -54.37 10.80
N VAL A 20 -36.26 -54.08 10.60
CA VAL A 20 -37.11 -53.38 11.60
C VAL A 20 -37.24 -54.19 12.89
N SER A 21 -37.16 -55.53 12.83
CA SER A 21 -37.24 -56.39 14.01
C SER A 21 -35.93 -56.55 14.77
N ALA A 22 -34.83 -55.93 14.31
CA ALA A 22 -33.50 -56.04 14.92
C ALA A 22 -33.01 -54.74 15.59
N PHE A 23 -33.74 -53.63 15.44
CA PHE A 23 -33.45 -52.36 16.11
C PHE A 23 -34.53 -52.06 17.14
N ASP A 24 -34.10 -51.71 18.34
CA ASP A 24 -34.95 -51.35 19.47
C ASP A 24 -35.88 -50.18 19.11
N HIS A 25 -37.14 -50.22 19.53
CA HIS A 25 -38.16 -49.23 19.12
C HIS A 25 -37.77 -47.80 19.53
N ASP A 26 -37.01 -47.67 20.63
CA ASP A 26 -36.48 -46.41 21.15
C ASP A 26 -35.37 -45.81 20.25
N SER A 27 -34.59 -46.65 19.57
CA SER A 27 -33.49 -46.21 18.69
C SER A 27 -33.99 -45.51 17.41
N TYR A 28 -35.18 -45.88 16.93
CA TYR A 28 -35.80 -45.24 15.77
C TYR A 28 -36.26 -43.81 16.06
N GLY A 29 -36.82 -43.57 17.26
CA GLY A 29 -37.27 -42.25 17.71
C GLY A 29 -36.11 -41.28 17.91
N GLU A 30 -35.03 -41.75 18.54
CA GLU A 30 -33.78 -40.99 18.73
C GLU A 30 -33.19 -40.55 17.37
N THR A 31 -33.05 -41.49 16.43
CA THR A 31 -32.50 -41.20 15.09
C THR A 31 -33.28 -40.11 14.36
N LEU A 32 -34.62 -40.18 14.38
CA LEU A 32 -35.47 -39.18 13.73
C LEU A 32 -35.32 -37.79 14.37
N MET A 33 -35.21 -37.73 15.70
CA MET A 33 -34.98 -36.49 16.43
C MET A 33 -33.60 -35.89 16.11
N ILE A 34 -32.56 -36.70 15.98
CA ILE A 34 -31.24 -36.22 15.54
C ILE A 34 -31.33 -35.60 14.15
N PHE A 35 -31.96 -36.29 13.18
CA PHE A 35 -32.15 -35.75 11.84
C PHE A 35 -32.93 -34.44 11.85
N LYS A 36 -33.98 -34.36 12.67
CA LYS A 36 -34.74 -33.11 12.85
C LYS A 36 -33.85 -31.99 13.38
N GLY A 37 -33.07 -32.26 14.43
CA GLY A 37 -32.16 -31.30 15.04
C GLY A 37 -31.15 -30.74 14.03
N ILE A 38 -30.50 -31.61 13.27
CA ILE A 38 -29.53 -31.22 12.22
C ILE A 38 -30.21 -30.46 11.08
N TYR A 39 -31.38 -30.92 10.63
CA TYR A 39 -32.10 -30.31 9.51
C TYR A 39 -32.49 -28.85 9.79
N VAL A 40 -33.02 -28.58 11.00
CA VAL A 40 -33.47 -27.23 11.36
C VAL A 40 -32.34 -26.34 11.85
N GLN A 41 -31.13 -26.85 12.07
CA GLN A 41 -30.01 -26.11 12.67
C GLN A 41 -29.69 -24.78 11.99
N LYS A 42 -29.77 -24.72 10.67
CA LYS A 42 -29.47 -23.51 9.90
C LYS A 42 -30.64 -22.52 9.83
N GLU A 43 -31.87 -23.04 9.77
CA GLU A 43 -33.09 -22.24 9.58
C GLU A 43 -33.67 -21.74 10.91
N ASP A 44 -33.61 -22.59 11.93
CA ASP A 44 -34.09 -22.31 13.29
C ASP A 44 -33.13 -22.96 14.31
N PRO A 45 -32.02 -22.27 14.62
CA PRO A 45 -31.01 -22.76 15.57
C PRO A 45 -31.58 -23.00 16.98
N LYS A 46 -32.60 -22.22 17.36
CA LYS A 46 -33.24 -22.37 18.67
C LYS A 46 -34.05 -23.65 18.74
N MET A 47 -34.80 -23.97 17.69
CA MET A 47 -35.49 -25.26 17.62
C MET A 47 -34.51 -26.44 17.58
N SER A 48 -33.38 -26.31 16.88
CA SER A 48 -32.32 -27.32 16.89
C SER A 48 -31.78 -27.54 18.30
N MET A 49 -31.43 -26.46 19.01
CA MET A 49 -30.99 -26.49 20.41
C MET A 49 -32.00 -27.22 21.30
N LEU A 50 -33.28 -26.86 21.25
CA LEU A 50 -34.33 -27.50 22.06
C LEU A 50 -34.51 -28.99 21.71
N VAL A 51 -34.33 -29.38 20.44
CA VAL A 51 -34.36 -30.79 20.04
C VAL A 51 -33.20 -31.57 20.68
N PHE A 52 -31.99 -31.01 20.69
CA PHE A 52 -30.84 -31.64 21.33
C PHE A 52 -30.93 -31.65 22.86
N GLU A 53 -31.46 -30.60 23.49
CA GLU A 53 -31.74 -30.61 24.94
C GLU A 53 -32.74 -31.73 25.28
N LYS A 54 -33.82 -31.85 24.50
CA LYS A 54 -34.80 -32.94 24.69
C LYS A 54 -34.18 -34.31 24.49
N LEU A 55 -33.36 -34.49 23.46
CA LEU A 55 -32.63 -35.74 23.24
C LEU A 55 -31.75 -36.10 24.44
N TYR A 56 -31.13 -35.12 25.09
CA TYR A 56 -30.41 -35.36 26.34
C TYR A 56 -31.34 -35.76 27.48
N ASP A 57 -32.49 -35.09 27.64
CA ASP A 57 -33.47 -35.43 28.68
C ASP A 57 -33.99 -36.88 28.54
N ASP A 58 -34.21 -37.31 27.30
CA ASP A 58 -34.77 -38.63 26.98
C ASP A 58 -33.71 -39.75 27.09
N THR A 59 -32.43 -39.47 26.81
CA THR A 59 -31.39 -40.51 26.65
C THR A 59 -30.24 -40.44 27.66
N ASN A 60 -30.07 -39.29 28.33
CA ASN A 60 -28.93 -38.93 29.17
C ASN A 60 -27.56 -39.01 28.47
N LYS A 61 -27.52 -39.03 27.13
CA LYS A 61 -26.27 -39.02 26.34
C LYS A 61 -25.69 -37.61 26.23
N THR A 62 -24.48 -37.44 26.75
CA THR A 62 -23.89 -36.11 26.99
C THR A 62 -23.53 -35.37 25.71
N GLU A 63 -23.31 -36.07 24.59
CA GLU A 63 -23.13 -35.47 23.26
C GLU A 63 -24.31 -34.57 22.84
N TYR A 64 -25.55 -34.90 23.20
CA TYR A 64 -26.70 -34.05 22.87
C TYR A 64 -26.77 -32.79 23.74
N LEU A 65 -26.45 -32.90 25.03
CA LEU A 65 -26.35 -31.73 25.88
C LEU A 65 -25.25 -30.79 25.38
N LYS A 66 -24.10 -31.34 24.98
CA LYS A 66 -23.00 -30.56 24.42
C LYS A 66 -23.41 -29.83 23.14
N GLU A 67 -24.10 -30.51 22.22
CA GLU A 67 -24.56 -29.88 20.99
C GLU A 67 -25.59 -28.77 21.27
N SER A 68 -26.51 -28.98 22.21
CA SER A 68 -27.43 -27.94 22.67
C SER A 68 -26.69 -26.71 23.25
N ILE A 69 -25.69 -26.93 24.11
CA ILE A 69 -24.86 -25.85 24.68
C ILE A 69 -24.12 -25.09 23.57
N LYS A 70 -23.54 -25.82 22.63
CA LYS A 70 -22.81 -25.26 21.49
C LYS A 70 -23.68 -24.38 20.62
N LEU A 71 -24.89 -24.84 20.30
CA LEU A 71 -25.86 -24.04 19.56
C LEU A 71 -26.25 -22.78 20.32
N ALA A 72 -26.54 -22.91 21.62
CA ALA A 72 -26.86 -21.75 22.46
C ALA A 72 -25.71 -20.72 22.48
N TYR A 73 -24.45 -21.18 22.57
CA TYR A 73 -23.26 -20.34 22.54
C TYR A 73 -23.07 -19.62 21.20
N LEU A 74 -23.10 -20.39 20.09
CA LEU A 74 -22.83 -19.86 18.74
C LEU A 74 -23.85 -18.81 18.29
N TYR A 75 -25.10 -18.95 18.72
CA TYR A 75 -26.19 -18.06 18.32
C TYR A 75 -26.59 -17.04 19.39
N GLY A 76 -25.87 -16.99 20.52
CA GLY A 76 -26.13 -16.05 21.61
C GLY A 76 -27.52 -16.20 22.22
N ASP A 77 -28.02 -17.43 22.36
CA ASP A 77 -29.34 -17.69 22.95
C ASP A 77 -29.32 -17.41 24.47
N LYS A 78 -30.40 -16.82 24.98
CA LYS A 78 -30.58 -16.48 26.40
C LYS A 78 -30.52 -17.70 27.33
N ASP A 79 -30.80 -18.89 26.83
CA ASP A 79 -30.76 -20.13 27.60
C ASP A 79 -29.33 -20.67 27.77
N PHE A 80 -28.32 -20.07 27.11
CA PHE A 80 -26.92 -20.49 27.21
C PHE A 80 -26.44 -20.59 28.67
N THR A 81 -26.75 -19.60 29.51
CA THR A 81 -26.37 -19.61 30.93
C THR A 81 -26.97 -20.80 31.68
N ARG A 82 -28.23 -21.17 31.42
CA ARG A 82 -28.85 -22.36 32.03
C ARG A 82 -28.14 -23.63 31.55
N LEU A 83 -27.92 -23.71 30.24
CA LEU A 83 -27.37 -24.90 29.59
C LEU A 83 -25.90 -25.15 29.97
N ILE A 84 -25.07 -24.09 30.01
CA ILE A 84 -23.66 -24.21 30.40
C ILE A 84 -23.53 -24.66 31.86
N GLU A 85 -24.40 -24.18 32.75
CA GLU A 85 -24.47 -24.63 34.15
C GLU A 85 -24.94 -26.08 34.27
N ARG A 86 -25.92 -26.49 33.45
CA ARG A 86 -26.39 -27.88 33.38
C ARG A 86 -25.29 -28.86 32.95
N GLY A 87 -24.36 -28.40 32.11
CA GLY A 87 -23.21 -29.19 31.64
C GLY A 87 -22.12 -29.47 32.70
N LYS A 88 -22.11 -28.78 33.86
CA LYS A 88 -20.96 -28.76 34.78
C LYS A 88 -20.45 -30.13 35.21
N LYS A 89 -21.38 -31.03 35.55
CA LYS A 89 -21.09 -32.41 35.99
C LYS A 89 -21.05 -33.40 34.82
N PRO A 90 -22.04 -33.47 33.90
CA PRO A 90 -22.03 -34.48 32.84
C PRO A 90 -20.90 -34.29 31.82
N LEU A 91 -20.38 -33.07 31.66
CA LEU A 91 -19.35 -32.74 30.68
C LEU A 91 -18.04 -32.28 31.35
N GLU A 92 -17.80 -32.63 32.61
CA GLU A 92 -16.67 -32.13 33.41
C GLU A 92 -15.27 -32.44 32.82
N LYS A 93 -15.17 -33.40 31.89
CA LYS A 93 -13.92 -33.78 31.19
C LYS A 93 -13.97 -33.56 29.67
N ASP A 94 -15.03 -32.96 29.13
CA ASP A 94 -15.14 -32.69 27.70
C ASP A 94 -14.48 -31.35 27.36
N SER A 95 -13.34 -31.36 26.67
CA SER A 95 -12.57 -30.16 26.36
C SER A 95 -13.36 -29.10 25.60
N GLU A 96 -14.28 -29.49 24.71
CA GLU A 96 -15.07 -28.54 23.91
C GLU A 96 -16.07 -27.79 24.80
N TYR A 97 -16.75 -28.50 25.70
CA TYR A 97 -17.58 -27.89 26.74
C TYR A 97 -16.77 -26.98 27.67
N LEU A 98 -15.62 -27.46 28.16
CA LEU A 98 -14.80 -26.68 29.10
C LEU A 98 -14.26 -25.41 28.44
N ARG A 99 -13.92 -25.42 27.14
CA ARG A 99 -13.56 -24.20 26.39
C ARG A 99 -14.71 -23.19 26.34
N MET A 100 -15.93 -23.63 26.03
CA MET A 100 -17.12 -22.74 26.06
C MET A 100 -17.36 -22.17 27.46
N ARG A 101 -17.13 -22.98 28.49
CA ARG A 101 -17.23 -22.54 29.89
C ARG A 101 -16.14 -21.53 30.27
N VAL A 102 -14.91 -21.67 29.77
CA VAL A 102 -13.88 -20.63 29.92
C VAL A 102 -14.36 -19.32 29.29
N GLY A 103 -14.89 -19.36 28.06
CA GLY A 103 -15.47 -18.18 27.40
C GLY A 103 -16.54 -17.51 28.26
N TYR A 104 -17.51 -18.30 28.76
CA TYR A 104 -18.54 -17.83 29.69
C TYR A 104 -17.97 -17.18 30.96
N LEU A 105 -16.94 -17.77 31.58
CA LEU A 105 -16.29 -17.20 32.77
C LEU A 105 -15.57 -15.89 32.47
N LEU A 106 -14.98 -15.75 31.27
CA LEU A 106 -14.36 -14.51 30.83
C LEU A 106 -15.40 -13.39 30.64
N ASP A 107 -16.56 -13.71 30.06
CA ASP A 107 -17.66 -12.74 29.87
C ASP A 107 -18.22 -12.23 31.22
N LEU A 108 -18.23 -13.10 32.24
CA LEU A 108 -18.59 -12.72 33.61
C LEU A 108 -17.50 -11.93 34.34
N GLY A 109 -16.28 -11.82 33.79
CA GLY A 109 -15.12 -11.24 34.46
C GLY A 109 -14.50 -12.14 35.54
N ASN A 110 -14.88 -13.42 35.61
CA ASN A 110 -14.37 -14.40 36.57
C ASN A 110 -13.01 -14.97 36.12
N LEU A 111 -12.01 -14.09 35.99
CA LEU A 111 -10.71 -14.41 35.39
C LEU A 111 -9.93 -15.50 36.15
N ASN A 112 -10.04 -15.57 37.47
CA ASN A 112 -9.33 -16.58 38.27
C ASN A 112 -9.88 -18.00 38.05
N GLU A 113 -11.21 -18.14 37.95
CA GLU A 113 -11.83 -19.42 37.62
C GLU A 113 -11.52 -19.82 36.17
N ALA A 114 -11.56 -18.86 35.24
CA ALA A 114 -11.15 -19.07 33.86
C ALA A 114 -9.68 -19.54 33.77
N LEU A 115 -8.79 -19.00 34.60
CA LEU A 115 -7.39 -19.42 34.65
C LEU A 115 -7.23 -20.84 35.18
N ALA A 116 -7.92 -21.16 36.28
CA ALA A 116 -7.89 -22.51 36.85
C ALA A 116 -8.39 -23.55 35.83
N LEU A 117 -9.52 -23.26 35.19
CA LEU A 117 -10.14 -24.14 34.20
C LEU A 117 -9.29 -24.27 32.93
N SER A 118 -8.75 -23.18 32.40
CA SER A 118 -7.86 -23.25 31.21
C SER A 118 -6.57 -24.05 31.48
N LYS A 119 -5.99 -23.96 32.69
CA LYS A 119 -4.85 -24.80 33.10
C LYS A 119 -5.23 -26.28 33.17
N GLU A 120 -6.44 -26.59 33.63
CA GLU A 120 -6.95 -27.96 33.68
C GLU A 120 -7.14 -28.52 32.27
N ILE A 121 -7.80 -27.78 31.38
CA ILE A 121 -8.03 -28.18 29.99
C ILE A 121 -6.71 -28.44 29.27
N ALA A 122 -5.72 -27.54 29.41
CA ALA A 122 -4.41 -27.70 28.75
C ALA A 122 -3.64 -28.94 29.23
N LYS A 123 -3.89 -29.42 30.45
CA LYS A 123 -3.33 -30.68 30.97
C LYS A 123 -4.11 -31.91 30.51
N LEU A 124 -5.43 -31.81 30.46
CA LEU A 124 -6.32 -32.90 30.07
C LEU A 124 -6.20 -33.22 28.58
N ASP A 125 -6.10 -32.19 27.76
CA ASP A 125 -6.10 -32.26 26.30
C ASP A 125 -5.09 -31.25 25.73
N PRO A 126 -3.80 -31.63 25.61
CA PRO A 126 -2.72 -30.71 25.27
C PRO A 126 -2.68 -30.37 23.76
N THR A 127 -3.68 -29.61 23.30
CA THR A 127 -3.77 -29.12 21.92
C THR A 127 -3.31 -27.68 21.80
N ALA A 128 -2.92 -27.26 20.59
CA ALA A 128 -2.55 -25.87 20.31
C ALA A 128 -3.69 -24.90 20.69
N GLN A 129 -4.95 -25.26 20.39
CA GLN A 129 -6.12 -24.47 20.75
C GLN A 129 -6.25 -24.26 22.27
N ASN A 130 -6.02 -25.30 23.08
CA ASN A 130 -6.17 -25.23 24.53
C ASN A 130 -5.02 -24.44 25.19
N TYR A 131 -3.78 -24.58 24.71
CA TYR A 131 -2.66 -23.75 25.15
C TYR A 131 -2.83 -22.29 24.72
N SER A 132 -3.35 -22.04 23.52
CA SER A 132 -3.66 -20.69 23.04
C SER A 132 -4.73 -20.03 23.92
N LEU A 133 -5.79 -20.75 24.28
CA LEU A 133 -6.80 -20.27 25.23
C LEU A 133 -6.19 -19.94 26.60
N LEU A 134 -5.36 -20.83 27.14
CA LEU A 134 -4.65 -20.56 28.41
C LEU A 134 -3.79 -19.29 28.33
N GLY A 135 -3.05 -19.11 27.23
CA GLY A 135 -2.26 -17.90 26.99
C GLY A 135 -3.11 -16.63 26.94
N VAL A 136 -4.29 -16.68 26.32
CA VAL A 136 -5.25 -15.55 26.31
C VAL A 136 -5.69 -15.21 27.74
N VAL A 137 -6.10 -16.19 28.55
CA VAL A 137 -6.54 -15.94 29.93
C VAL A 137 -5.39 -15.38 30.78
N GLN A 138 -4.19 -15.94 30.67
CA GLN A 138 -3.00 -15.42 31.35
C GLN A 138 -2.68 -13.99 30.93
N GLY A 139 -2.81 -13.67 29.64
CA GLY A 139 -2.59 -12.31 29.12
C GLY A 139 -3.61 -11.29 29.65
N LEU A 140 -4.88 -11.68 29.79
CA LEU A 140 -5.91 -10.84 30.42
C LEU A 140 -5.60 -10.55 31.90
N LEU A 141 -4.99 -11.51 32.59
CA LEU A 141 -4.51 -11.37 33.97
C LEU A 141 -3.13 -10.67 34.07
N SER A 142 -2.58 -10.17 32.96
CA SER A 142 -1.24 -9.57 32.88
C SER A 142 -0.09 -10.50 33.32
N LEU A 143 -0.32 -11.82 33.31
CA LEU A 143 0.69 -12.85 33.56
C LEU A 143 1.53 -13.07 32.29
N ASN A 144 2.20 -12.02 31.81
CA ASN A 144 2.79 -11.97 30.48
C ASN A 144 3.82 -13.08 30.21
N SER A 145 4.67 -13.41 31.19
CA SER A 145 5.66 -14.47 31.04
C SER A 145 5.03 -15.85 30.88
N ASP A 146 3.96 -16.13 31.63
CA ASP A 146 3.23 -17.39 31.54
C ASP A 146 2.43 -17.46 30.24
N ALA A 147 1.79 -16.36 29.85
CA ALA A 147 1.08 -16.24 28.57
C ALA A 147 2.00 -16.52 27.38
N LEU A 148 3.22 -15.96 27.41
CA LEU A 148 4.23 -16.18 26.38
C LEU A 148 4.64 -17.66 26.30
N ALA A 149 4.83 -18.32 27.44
CA ALA A 149 5.14 -19.75 27.47
C ALA A 149 3.99 -20.58 26.88
N SER A 150 2.74 -20.27 27.24
CA SER A 150 1.56 -20.97 26.70
C SER A 150 1.40 -20.76 25.19
N PHE A 151 1.59 -19.54 24.68
CA PHE A 151 1.54 -19.30 23.23
C PHE A 151 2.67 -20.00 22.48
N ARG A 152 3.87 -20.12 23.06
CA ARG A 152 4.98 -20.87 22.47
C ARG A 152 4.70 -22.37 22.42
N GLU A 153 4.11 -22.95 23.46
CA GLU A 153 3.68 -24.35 23.40
C GLU A 153 2.56 -24.55 22.37
N ALA A 154 1.62 -23.60 22.25
CA ALA A 154 0.60 -23.64 21.19
C ALA A 154 1.23 -23.63 19.79
N PHE A 155 2.19 -22.74 19.54
CA PHE A 155 2.92 -22.67 18.27
C PHE A 155 3.76 -23.91 17.98
N LYS A 156 4.37 -24.52 19.01
CA LYS A 156 5.13 -25.76 18.88
C LYS A 156 4.25 -26.95 18.49
N LEU A 157 3.04 -27.03 19.03
CA LEU A 157 2.07 -28.07 18.69
C LEU A 157 1.47 -27.86 17.29
N GLU A 158 1.23 -26.60 16.92
CA GLU A 158 0.71 -26.22 15.62
C GLU A 158 1.37 -24.91 15.18
N ALA A 159 2.33 -25.04 14.26
CA ALA A 159 3.10 -23.92 13.71
C ALA A 159 2.28 -23.12 12.69
N SER A 160 1.19 -22.50 13.17
CA SER A 160 0.32 -21.65 12.38
C SER A 160 0.67 -20.17 12.56
N GLU A 161 0.41 -19.39 11.51
CA GLU A 161 0.61 -17.94 11.49
C GLU A 161 -0.14 -17.24 12.64
N GLN A 162 -1.38 -17.66 12.91
CA GLN A 162 -2.18 -17.11 14.00
C GLN A 162 -1.53 -17.34 15.38
N ASN A 163 -0.99 -18.54 15.63
CA ASN A 163 -0.31 -18.82 16.90
C ASN A 163 0.97 -18.00 17.03
N PHE A 164 1.71 -17.83 15.93
CA PHE A 164 2.89 -17.00 15.89
C PHE A 164 2.59 -15.51 16.15
N LEU A 165 1.58 -14.95 15.48
CA LEU A 165 1.18 -13.56 15.66
C LEU A 165 0.71 -13.25 17.09
N ARG A 166 0.15 -14.23 17.82
CA ARG A 166 -0.15 -14.08 19.27
C ARG A 166 1.11 -13.88 20.10
N ILE A 167 2.18 -14.59 19.79
CA ILE A 167 3.49 -14.42 20.44
C ILE A 167 4.01 -13.01 20.19
N ILE A 168 4.03 -12.58 18.92
CA ILE A 168 4.50 -11.26 18.51
C ILE A 168 3.68 -10.14 19.17
N ASN A 169 2.36 -10.25 19.13
CA ASN A 169 1.46 -9.26 19.73
C ASN A 169 1.73 -9.11 21.23
N LEU A 170 1.93 -10.22 21.95
CA LEU A 170 2.26 -10.18 23.37
C LEU A 170 3.63 -9.52 23.64
N LEU A 171 4.66 -9.90 22.88
CA LEU A 171 6.00 -9.33 23.02
C LEU A 171 5.99 -7.81 22.81
N VAL A 172 5.33 -7.34 21.75
CA VAL A 172 5.29 -5.91 21.39
C VAL A 172 4.36 -5.13 22.34
N ASN A 173 3.09 -5.52 22.42
CA ASN A 173 2.05 -4.67 23.03
C ASN A 173 1.93 -4.81 24.55
N ARG A 174 2.45 -5.90 25.13
CA ARG A 174 2.33 -6.15 26.59
C ARG A 174 3.67 -6.17 27.31
N MET A 175 4.75 -6.52 26.60
CA MET A 175 6.07 -6.66 27.21
C MET A 175 7.07 -5.58 26.79
N GLY A 176 6.77 -4.80 25.73
CA GLY A 176 7.69 -3.79 25.19
C GLY A 176 8.99 -4.39 24.62
N LYS A 177 8.97 -5.69 24.28
CA LYS A 177 10.13 -6.45 23.80
C LYS A 177 10.19 -6.45 22.28
N THR A 178 10.26 -5.25 21.69
CA THR A 178 10.26 -5.07 20.23
C THR A 178 11.44 -5.78 19.55
N ASP A 179 12.63 -5.75 20.15
CA ASP A 179 13.82 -6.40 19.57
C ASP A 179 13.70 -7.93 19.56
N ASP A 180 13.16 -8.52 20.63
CA ASP A 180 12.89 -9.95 20.68
C ASP A 180 11.84 -10.31 19.62
N ALA A 181 10.80 -9.50 19.47
CA ALA A 181 9.75 -9.70 18.46
C ALA A 181 10.32 -9.67 17.03
N ILE A 182 11.12 -8.66 16.67
CA ILE A 182 11.78 -8.57 15.36
C ILE A 182 12.63 -9.81 15.09
N LYS A 183 13.42 -10.26 16.07
CA LYS A 183 14.25 -11.47 15.92
C LYS A 183 13.41 -12.73 15.69
N GLU A 184 12.31 -12.89 16.42
CA GLU A 184 11.40 -14.01 16.23
C GLU A 184 10.70 -13.94 14.86
N MET A 185 10.28 -12.75 14.41
CA MET A 185 9.67 -12.54 13.09
C MET A 185 10.62 -12.83 11.95
N GLU A 186 11.89 -12.41 12.05
CA GLU A 186 12.90 -12.73 11.05
C GLU A 186 13.18 -14.24 10.98
N THR A 187 13.20 -14.90 12.13
CA THR A 187 13.36 -16.37 12.20
C THR A 187 12.16 -17.07 11.56
N TYR A 188 10.94 -16.63 11.88
CA TYR A 188 9.72 -17.16 11.27
C TYR A 188 9.71 -16.95 9.76
N ARG A 189 10.03 -15.73 9.30
CA ARG A 189 10.11 -15.37 7.88
C ARG A 189 11.10 -16.24 7.13
N ALA A 190 12.26 -16.51 7.71
CA ALA A 190 13.26 -17.38 7.10
C ALA A 190 12.82 -18.86 6.98
N MET A 191 11.96 -19.34 7.89
CA MET A 191 11.52 -20.74 7.91
C MET A 191 10.22 -20.99 7.12
N TYR A 192 9.26 -20.08 7.22
CA TYR A 192 7.90 -20.25 6.70
C TYR A 192 7.57 -19.29 5.55
N GLY A 193 8.47 -18.34 5.27
CA GLY A 193 8.23 -17.27 4.32
C GLY A 193 7.48 -16.10 4.94
N CYS A 194 7.22 -15.09 4.11
CA CYS A 194 6.51 -13.89 4.50
C CYS A 194 5.14 -13.84 3.82
N SER A 195 4.07 -14.01 4.59
CA SER A 195 2.74 -13.61 4.14
C SER A 195 2.62 -12.08 4.17
N ALA A 196 1.60 -11.53 3.53
CA ALA A 196 1.34 -10.09 3.61
C ALA A 196 1.16 -9.63 5.07
N GLU A 197 0.45 -10.39 5.90
CA GLU A 197 0.23 -10.05 7.31
C GLU A 197 1.53 -10.04 8.12
N ILE A 198 2.38 -11.07 7.95
CA ILE A 198 3.67 -11.17 8.64
C ILE A 198 4.62 -10.05 8.19
N CYS A 199 4.72 -9.80 6.88
CA CYS A 199 5.60 -8.76 6.36
C CYS A 199 5.11 -7.36 6.73
N MET A 200 3.81 -7.09 6.70
CA MET A 200 3.27 -5.80 7.16
C MET A 200 3.60 -5.57 8.63
N ALA A 201 3.34 -6.56 9.50
CA ALA A 201 3.67 -6.44 10.91
C ALA A 201 5.17 -6.23 11.15
N LEU A 202 6.05 -6.91 10.39
CA LEU A 202 7.50 -6.73 10.51
C LEU A 202 7.95 -5.34 10.01
N ALA A 203 7.35 -4.86 8.91
CA ALA A 203 7.63 -3.53 8.38
C ALA A 203 7.22 -2.45 9.37
N ASP A 204 6.05 -2.57 10.02
CA ASP A 204 5.58 -1.63 11.04
C ASP A 204 6.59 -1.53 12.20
N LEU A 205 7.19 -2.66 12.61
CA LEU A 205 8.23 -2.65 13.63
C LEU A 205 9.51 -1.94 13.16
N TYR A 206 9.94 -2.17 11.91
CA TYR A 206 11.10 -1.47 11.35
C TYR A 206 10.87 0.03 11.19
N VAL A 207 9.69 0.45 10.72
CA VAL A 207 9.28 1.85 10.63
C VAL A 207 9.28 2.50 12.02
N ALA A 208 8.68 1.84 13.02
CA ALA A 208 8.66 2.34 14.39
C ALA A 208 10.07 2.51 14.98
N LYS A 209 11.00 1.63 14.61
CA LYS A 209 12.43 1.72 14.98
C LYS A 209 13.25 2.68 14.11
N ARG A 210 12.65 3.26 13.07
CA ARG A 210 13.34 4.05 12.04
C ARG A 210 14.47 3.28 11.35
N ASP A 211 14.35 1.96 11.27
CA ASP A 211 15.26 1.11 10.51
C ASP A 211 14.83 1.10 9.03
N ILE A 212 15.20 2.19 8.35
CA ILE A 212 14.84 2.40 6.95
C ILE A 212 15.43 1.31 6.02
N PRO A 213 16.70 0.89 6.17
CA PRO A 213 17.26 -0.16 5.31
C PRO A 213 16.47 -1.47 5.32
N ASN A 214 16.01 -1.92 6.50
CA ASN A 214 15.18 -3.12 6.56
C ASN A 214 13.72 -2.84 6.13
N THR A 215 13.18 -1.65 6.40
CA THR A 215 11.87 -1.22 5.89
C THR A 215 11.80 -1.35 4.36
N ILE A 216 12.80 -0.83 3.64
CA ILE A 216 12.87 -0.91 2.17
C ILE A 216 12.81 -2.37 1.70
N LYS A 217 13.61 -3.26 2.31
CA LYS A 217 13.60 -4.70 1.94
C LYS A 217 12.23 -5.34 2.13
N ILE A 218 11.55 -5.03 3.23
CA ILE A 218 10.21 -5.59 3.48
C ILE A 218 9.19 -5.01 2.51
N TYR A 219 9.26 -3.71 2.19
CA TYR A 219 8.35 -3.08 1.22
C TYR A 219 8.55 -3.62 -0.21
N GLU A 220 9.77 -3.94 -0.62
CA GLU A 220 10.03 -4.65 -1.88
C GLU A 220 9.37 -6.04 -1.91
N GLU A 221 9.43 -6.77 -0.80
CA GLU A 221 8.81 -8.09 -0.67
C GLU A 221 7.28 -7.99 -0.64
N LEU A 222 6.73 -7.01 0.10
CA LEU A 222 5.30 -6.72 0.14
C LEU A 222 4.77 -6.34 -1.24
N TYR A 223 5.50 -5.53 -2.01
CA TYR A 223 5.12 -5.23 -3.39
C TYR A 223 5.06 -6.50 -4.25
N LYS A 224 6.05 -7.39 -4.13
CA LYS A 224 6.05 -8.66 -4.89
C LYS A 224 4.87 -9.57 -4.52
N ILE A 225 4.46 -9.59 -3.25
CA ILE A 225 3.36 -10.42 -2.76
C ILE A 225 2.00 -9.84 -3.14
N THR A 226 1.83 -8.53 -2.95
CA THR A 226 0.51 -7.87 -3.02
C THR A 226 0.24 -7.20 -4.36
N ASN A 227 1.30 -6.84 -5.09
CA ASN A 227 1.25 -5.97 -6.27
C ASN A 227 0.55 -4.63 -5.99
N ASP A 228 0.57 -4.17 -4.72
CA ASP A 228 -0.07 -2.92 -4.31
C ASP A 228 0.83 -1.71 -4.64
N PRO A 229 0.36 -0.73 -5.43
CA PRO A 229 1.13 0.44 -5.81
C PRO A 229 1.51 1.35 -4.63
N VAL A 230 0.89 1.21 -3.45
CA VAL A 230 1.28 1.94 -2.24
C VAL A 230 2.75 1.67 -1.92
N TYR A 231 3.22 0.43 -2.02
CA TYR A 231 4.62 0.10 -1.74
C TYR A 231 5.57 0.69 -2.78
N VAL A 232 5.16 0.80 -4.05
CA VAL A 232 5.97 1.45 -5.10
C VAL A 232 6.16 2.93 -4.77
N LYS A 233 5.10 3.60 -4.33
CA LYS A 233 5.16 5.01 -3.92
C LYS A 233 6.12 5.22 -2.75
N GLU A 234 6.00 4.42 -1.71
CA GLU A 234 6.87 4.53 -0.52
C GLU A 234 8.33 4.24 -0.86
N LEU A 235 8.59 3.18 -1.64
CA LEU A 235 9.94 2.84 -2.12
C LEU A 235 10.54 3.97 -2.97
N LEU A 236 9.78 4.51 -3.92
CA LEU A 236 10.23 5.65 -4.73
C LEU A 236 10.57 6.86 -3.85
N GLY A 237 9.73 7.14 -2.84
CA GLY A 237 9.99 8.20 -1.87
C GLY A 237 11.30 8.00 -1.12
N PHE A 238 11.59 6.79 -0.65
CA PHE A 238 12.87 6.47 -0.01
C PHE A 238 14.04 6.64 -0.97
N TYR A 239 13.99 6.06 -2.17
CA TYR A 239 15.10 6.15 -3.12
C TYR A 239 15.39 7.59 -3.54
N LEU A 240 14.38 8.42 -3.79
CA LEU A 240 14.58 9.83 -4.12
C LEU A 240 15.13 10.62 -2.93
N TYR A 241 14.67 10.36 -1.70
CA TYR A 241 15.17 11.04 -0.50
C TYR A 241 16.65 10.75 -0.23
N PHE A 242 17.10 9.52 -0.46
CA PHE A 242 18.50 9.12 -0.31
C PHE A 242 19.34 9.31 -1.58
N GLU A 243 18.78 9.94 -2.61
CA GLU A 243 19.43 10.15 -3.92
C GLU A 243 19.91 8.84 -4.59
N ASP A 244 19.26 7.71 -4.28
CA ASP A 244 19.49 6.42 -4.95
C ASP A 244 18.73 6.36 -6.28
N LEU A 245 19.19 7.20 -7.22
CA LEU A 245 18.59 7.32 -8.55
C LEU A 245 18.63 6.00 -9.32
N LYS A 246 19.61 5.14 -9.02
CA LYS A 246 19.70 3.81 -9.64
C LYS A 246 18.50 2.95 -9.25
N SER A 247 18.24 2.80 -7.95
CA SER A 247 17.09 1.99 -7.49
C SER A 247 15.75 2.63 -7.84
N ALA A 248 15.64 3.96 -7.80
CA ALA A 248 14.46 4.67 -8.29
C ALA A 248 14.18 4.37 -9.78
N LYS A 249 15.21 4.45 -10.63
CA LYS A 249 15.12 4.14 -12.06
C LYS A 249 14.69 2.69 -12.30
N GLU A 250 15.37 1.72 -11.68
CA GLU A 250 15.04 0.30 -11.83
C GLU A 250 13.61 -0.03 -11.35
N LEU A 251 13.15 0.63 -10.28
CA LEU A 251 11.77 0.50 -9.80
C LEU A 251 10.77 1.04 -10.82
N LEU A 252 11.01 2.25 -11.35
CA LEU A 252 10.11 2.90 -12.30
C LEU A 252 10.08 2.19 -13.66
N GLU A 253 11.22 1.71 -14.15
CA GLU A 253 11.30 0.91 -15.39
C GLU A 253 10.46 -0.37 -15.29
N ARG A 254 10.49 -1.03 -14.13
CA ARG A 254 9.74 -2.27 -13.90
C ARG A 254 8.24 -2.05 -13.66
N THR A 255 7.86 -0.94 -13.04
CA THR A 255 6.48 -0.70 -12.56
C THR A 255 5.68 0.24 -13.45
N SER A 256 6.34 1.09 -14.24
CA SER A 256 5.70 2.20 -14.97
C SER A 256 4.79 3.07 -14.08
N TYR A 257 5.16 3.22 -12.80
CA TYR A 257 4.34 3.90 -11.80
C TYR A 257 4.31 5.43 -11.97
N ASP A 258 5.47 6.02 -12.28
CA ASP A 258 5.64 7.45 -12.50
C ASP A 258 6.60 7.70 -13.66
N ASP A 259 6.02 7.75 -14.86
CA ASP A 259 6.75 7.94 -16.10
C ASP A 259 7.41 9.31 -16.21
N ARG A 260 6.80 10.33 -15.58
CA ARG A 260 7.36 11.69 -15.56
C ARG A 260 8.69 11.65 -14.80
N THR A 261 8.69 11.12 -13.58
CA THR A 261 9.92 11.03 -12.77
C THR A 261 10.99 10.18 -13.45
N LEU A 262 10.61 9.10 -14.14
CA LEU A 262 11.56 8.29 -14.91
C LEU A 262 12.22 9.09 -16.05
N VAL A 263 11.45 9.89 -16.79
CA VAL A 263 11.99 10.77 -17.83
C VAL A 263 12.99 11.77 -17.25
N GLU A 264 12.71 12.36 -16.09
CA GLU A 264 13.62 13.30 -15.44
C GLU A 264 14.93 12.65 -14.99
N ILE A 265 14.87 11.43 -14.45
CA ILE A 265 16.06 10.69 -14.07
C ILE A 265 16.93 10.42 -15.32
N TYR A 266 16.33 10.01 -16.44
CA TYR A 266 17.07 9.82 -17.69
C TYR A 266 17.70 11.13 -18.19
N ILE A 267 17.00 12.27 -18.10
CA ILE A 267 17.58 13.58 -18.48
C ILE A 267 18.78 13.91 -17.59
N TYR A 268 18.64 13.75 -16.28
CA TYR A 268 19.70 14.03 -15.31
C TYR A 268 20.95 13.18 -15.55
N GLU A 269 20.78 11.89 -15.87
CA GLU A 269 21.87 10.97 -16.21
C GLU A 269 22.35 11.11 -17.66
N LYS A 270 21.81 12.08 -18.43
CA LYS A 270 22.12 12.34 -19.84
C LYS A 270 21.81 11.15 -20.77
N GLU A 271 20.92 10.26 -20.36
CA GLU A 271 20.38 9.16 -21.15
C GLU A 271 19.26 9.67 -22.10
N TYR A 272 19.56 10.69 -22.93
CA TYR A 272 18.56 11.41 -23.72
C TYR A 272 17.75 10.53 -24.67
N ASP A 273 18.35 9.49 -25.26
CA ASP A 273 17.62 8.56 -26.13
C ASP A 273 16.51 7.83 -25.37
N LYS A 274 16.79 7.36 -24.13
CA LYS A 274 15.78 6.72 -23.29
C LYS A 274 14.74 7.71 -22.80
N ALA A 275 15.16 8.91 -22.40
CA ALA A 275 14.25 9.98 -21.99
C ALA A 275 13.26 10.30 -23.12
N PHE A 276 13.76 10.48 -24.35
CA PHE A 276 12.95 10.84 -25.51
C PHE A 276 11.98 9.72 -25.87
N GLU A 277 12.44 8.47 -25.94
CA GLU A 277 11.57 7.34 -26.23
C GLU A 277 10.49 7.17 -25.15
N LYS A 278 10.85 7.29 -23.87
CA LYS A 278 9.90 7.18 -22.77
C LYS A 278 8.87 8.32 -22.78
N ALA A 279 9.29 9.56 -23.02
CA ALA A 279 8.35 10.67 -23.15
C ALA A 279 7.40 10.46 -24.35
N LYS A 280 7.93 10.02 -25.49
CA LYS A 280 7.13 9.74 -26.69
C LYS A 280 6.10 8.63 -26.46
N THR A 281 6.48 7.52 -25.82
CA THR A 281 5.53 6.43 -25.51
C THR A 281 4.50 6.87 -24.48
N SER A 282 4.92 7.57 -23.43
CA SER A 282 4.01 8.09 -22.40
C SER A 282 3.00 9.09 -22.97
N TYR A 283 3.41 9.95 -23.92
CA TYR A 283 2.49 10.83 -24.66
C TYR A 283 1.49 10.01 -25.48
N ARG A 284 1.95 9.01 -26.24
CA ARG A 284 1.07 8.16 -27.06
C ARG A 284 0.03 7.44 -26.21
N ASP A 285 0.42 6.96 -25.03
CA ASP A 285 -0.42 6.10 -24.21
C ASP A 285 -1.38 6.92 -23.31
N SER A 286 -0.98 8.12 -22.88
CA SER A 286 -1.80 8.98 -21.99
C SER A 286 -2.49 10.15 -22.68
N ASN A 287 -2.02 10.56 -23.87
CA ASN A 287 -2.34 11.83 -24.52
C ASN A 287 -2.08 13.07 -23.63
N ASN A 288 -1.23 12.94 -22.59
CA ASN A 288 -0.83 14.07 -21.76
C ASN A 288 0.22 14.91 -22.49
N SER A 289 -0.14 16.13 -22.86
CA SER A 289 0.72 17.08 -23.58
C SER A 289 2.04 17.39 -22.88
N GLU A 290 2.17 17.09 -21.59
CA GLU A 290 3.39 17.34 -20.81
C GLU A 290 4.55 16.53 -21.36
N PHE A 291 4.29 15.26 -21.70
CA PHE A 291 5.28 14.40 -22.30
C PHE A 291 5.69 14.86 -23.71
N LEU A 292 4.80 15.55 -24.43
CA LEU A 292 5.14 16.15 -25.71
C LEU A 292 6.07 17.37 -25.54
N ALA A 293 5.84 18.19 -24.51
CA ALA A 293 6.72 19.29 -24.15
C ALA A 293 8.08 18.79 -23.63
N LEU A 294 8.10 17.73 -22.81
CA LEU A 294 9.34 17.08 -22.38
C LEU A 294 10.12 16.53 -23.57
N ALA A 295 9.46 15.86 -24.52
CA ALA A 295 10.11 15.37 -25.73
C ALA A 295 10.74 16.51 -26.55
N ALA A 296 10.13 17.70 -26.57
CA ALA A 296 10.69 18.89 -27.21
C ALA A 296 11.98 19.36 -26.51
N ILE A 297 11.95 19.47 -25.17
CA ILE A 297 13.13 19.83 -24.36
C ILE A 297 14.25 18.82 -24.59
N ILE A 298 13.98 17.52 -24.44
CA ILE A 298 14.98 16.46 -24.59
C ILE A 298 15.63 16.50 -25.97
N LYS A 299 14.83 16.70 -27.03
CA LYS A 299 15.33 16.79 -28.40
C LYS A 299 16.23 18.01 -28.60
N HIS A 300 15.91 19.14 -27.98
CA HIS A 300 16.77 20.32 -27.99
C HIS A 300 18.09 20.07 -27.25
N GLU A 301 18.01 19.60 -26.01
CA GLU A 301 19.16 19.30 -25.14
C GLU A 301 20.13 18.28 -25.76
N GLN A 302 19.61 17.27 -26.43
CA GLN A 302 20.41 16.28 -27.15
C GLN A 302 21.21 16.89 -28.33
N ASN A 303 20.78 18.03 -28.86
CA ASN A 303 21.32 18.61 -30.09
C ASN A 303 21.94 20.01 -29.90
N LEU A 304 22.29 20.42 -28.67
CA LEU A 304 22.85 21.75 -28.38
C LEU A 304 24.06 22.12 -29.25
N GLU A 305 24.95 21.17 -29.54
CA GLU A 305 26.16 21.43 -30.34
C GLU A 305 25.90 21.42 -31.86
N ASN A 306 24.84 20.74 -32.32
CA ASN A 306 24.57 20.49 -33.74
C ASN A 306 23.09 20.76 -34.10
N LEU A 307 22.53 21.84 -33.56
CA LEU A 307 21.13 22.19 -33.78
C LEU A 307 20.90 22.64 -35.23
N THR A 308 20.20 21.83 -36.02
CA THR A 308 19.81 22.17 -37.39
C THR A 308 18.45 22.87 -37.42
N GLU A 309 18.17 23.63 -38.49
CA GLU A 309 16.86 24.25 -38.69
C GLU A 309 15.70 23.23 -38.69
N GLU A 310 15.95 22.02 -39.19
CA GLU A 310 14.96 20.93 -39.19
C GLU A 310 14.63 20.46 -37.78
N ILE A 311 15.66 20.23 -36.94
CA ILE A 311 15.48 19.82 -35.54
C ILE A 311 14.79 20.94 -34.76
N LEU A 312 15.21 22.19 -34.95
CA LEU A 312 14.60 23.33 -34.29
C LEU A 312 13.12 23.46 -34.67
N LYS A 313 12.77 23.32 -35.95
CA LYS A 313 11.38 23.32 -36.40
C LYS A 313 10.56 22.20 -35.75
N GLU A 314 11.14 21.01 -35.62
CA GLU A 314 10.50 19.88 -34.96
C GLU A 314 10.23 20.16 -33.46
N VAL A 315 11.20 20.75 -32.76
CA VAL A 315 11.09 21.15 -31.34
C VAL A 315 9.98 22.19 -31.17
N ILE A 316 9.97 23.23 -31.99
CA ILE A 316 8.95 24.29 -31.95
C ILE A 316 7.56 23.74 -32.25
N ASP A 317 7.40 22.86 -33.24
CA ASP A 317 6.11 22.22 -33.56
C ASP A 317 5.54 21.41 -32.37
N LYS A 318 6.42 20.72 -31.62
CA LYS A 318 6.00 20.00 -30.40
C LYS A 318 5.55 20.97 -29.30
N PHE A 319 6.26 22.08 -29.09
CA PHE A 319 5.86 23.09 -28.12
C PHE A 319 4.53 23.76 -28.49
N GLU A 320 4.34 24.14 -29.76
CA GLU A 320 3.06 24.72 -30.25
C GLU A 320 1.87 23.81 -29.93
N LYS A 321 2.05 22.49 -30.07
CA LYS A 321 1.01 21.49 -29.82
C LYS A 321 0.80 21.18 -28.33
N SER A 322 1.71 21.57 -27.45
CA SER A 322 1.70 21.14 -26.03
C SER A 322 1.53 22.29 -25.05
N VAL A 323 2.31 23.37 -25.15
CA VAL A 323 2.45 24.41 -24.11
C VAL A 323 1.12 25.10 -23.78
N GLY A 324 0.28 25.33 -24.80
CA GLY A 324 -1.02 25.98 -24.64
C GLY A 324 -1.92 25.31 -23.59
N ASN A 325 -1.79 23.99 -23.40
CA ASN A 325 -2.64 23.19 -22.52
C ASN A 325 -2.03 22.95 -21.13
N LEU A 326 -0.74 23.21 -20.93
CA LEU A 326 -0.01 22.74 -19.73
C LEU A 326 -0.03 23.70 -18.55
N ASN A 327 -0.32 24.97 -18.79
CA ASN A 327 -0.29 26.01 -17.77
C ASN A 327 0.93 25.91 -16.81
N ASN A 328 2.13 25.68 -17.34
CA ASN A 328 3.36 25.52 -16.56
C ASN A 328 4.40 26.58 -16.96
N ALA A 329 4.98 27.26 -15.97
CA ALA A 329 5.90 28.38 -16.19
C ALA A 329 7.18 27.96 -16.91
N MET A 330 7.71 26.78 -16.58
CA MET A 330 8.93 26.26 -17.19
C MET A 330 8.75 26.01 -18.69
N TYR A 331 7.65 25.37 -19.12
CA TYR A 331 7.38 25.16 -20.54
C TYR A 331 7.05 26.47 -21.27
N ASP A 332 6.31 27.39 -20.64
CA ASP A 332 6.05 28.72 -21.19
C ASP A 332 7.38 29.47 -21.43
N ASN A 333 8.29 29.49 -20.44
CA ASN A 333 9.59 30.14 -20.56
C ASN A 333 10.49 29.48 -21.60
N TYR A 334 10.66 28.16 -21.53
CA TYR A 334 11.57 27.43 -22.40
C TYR A 334 11.17 27.62 -23.87
N TYR A 335 9.87 27.48 -24.17
CA TYR A 335 9.36 27.71 -25.51
C TYR A 335 9.54 29.16 -25.95
N GLY A 336 9.23 30.12 -25.07
CA GLY A 336 9.41 31.54 -25.37
C GLY A 336 10.85 31.92 -25.63
N TYR A 337 11.78 31.39 -24.83
CA TYR A 337 13.21 31.55 -24.98
C TYR A 337 13.70 31.04 -26.34
N LEU A 338 13.30 29.85 -26.79
CA LEU A 338 13.69 29.33 -28.10
C LEU A 338 13.22 30.23 -29.26
N LEU A 339 12.01 30.80 -29.15
CA LEU A 339 11.51 31.74 -30.16
C LEU A 339 12.32 33.04 -30.19
N ILE A 340 12.78 33.50 -29.04
CA ILE A 340 13.58 34.71 -28.86
C ILE A 340 15.00 34.49 -29.37
N ASP A 341 15.68 33.46 -28.88
CA ASP A 341 17.10 33.29 -29.10
C ASP A 341 17.41 33.05 -30.59
N HIS A 342 16.65 32.16 -31.21
CA HIS A 342 16.72 31.87 -32.63
C HIS A 342 15.98 32.87 -33.52
N SER A 343 15.45 33.97 -32.96
CA SER A 343 14.79 35.05 -33.71
C SER A 343 13.64 34.57 -34.61
N ILE A 344 12.88 33.57 -34.17
CA ILE A 344 11.77 32.97 -34.92
C ILE A 344 10.51 33.85 -34.81
N ASP A 345 10.09 34.16 -33.58
CA ASP A 345 8.96 35.05 -33.27
C ASP A 345 9.18 35.69 -31.89
N VAL A 346 10.03 36.72 -31.88
CA VAL A 346 10.44 37.41 -30.64
C VAL A 346 9.24 37.98 -29.87
N PRO A 347 8.24 38.65 -30.49
CA PRO A 347 7.06 39.13 -29.76
C PRO A 347 6.25 38.00 -29.12
N LYS A 348 6.03 36.88 -29.81
CA LYS A 348 5.35 35.72 -29.21
C LYS A 348 6.17 35.14 -28.06
N GLY A 349 7.49 35.02 -28.24
CA GLY A 349 8.39 34.54 -27.20
C GLY A 349 8.33 35.39 -25.93
N ILE A 350 8.35 36.72 -26.06
CA ILE A 350 8.18 37.65 -24.93
C ILE A 350 6.85 37.41 -24.21
N ASN A 351 5.73 37.27 -24.94
CA ASN A 351 4.42 37.02 -24.32
C ASN A 351 4.40 35.72 -23.50
N LEU A 352 5.08 34.67 -23.99
CA LEU A 352 5.18 33.40 -23.28
C LEU A 352 6.05 33.53 -22.01
N VAL A 353 7.19 34.21 -22.10
CA VAL A 353 8.05 34.47 -20.94
C VAL A 353 7.34 35.36 -19.91
N GLU A 354 6.61 36.39 -20.34
CA GLU A 354 5.79 37.22 -19.45
C GLU A 354 4.68 36.40 -18.77
N LYS A 355 4.11 35.41 -19.47
CA LYS A 355 3.16 34.45 -18.87
C LYS A 355 3.84 33.55 -17.83
N ALA A 356 5.07 33.12 -18.06
CA ALA A 356 5.86 32.37 -17.07
C ALA A 356 6.15 33.21 -15.82
N LEU A 357 6.60 34.46 -16.01
CA LEU A 357 6.89 35.41 -14.93
C LEU A 357 5.67 35.80 -14.09
N LYS A 358 4.44 35.69 -14.62
CA LYS A 358 3.23 35.84 -13.78
C LYS A 358 3.12 34.78 -12.69
N LYS A 359 3.71 33.61 -12.89
CA LYS A 359 3.72 32.50 -11.92
C LYS A 359 4.97 32.53 -11.06
N GLU A 360 6.11 32.80 -11.69
CA GLU A 360 7.43 32.81 -11.05
C GLU A 360 8.13 34.15 -11.31
N PRO A 361 7.70 35.23 -10.63
CA PRO A 361 8.10 36.60 -10.96
C PRO A 361 9.57 36.93 -10.67
N THR A 362 10.22 36.14 -9.82
CA THR A 362 11.61 36.36 -9.37
C THR A 362 12.57 35.35 -9.98
N SER A 363 12.14 34.50 -10.91
CA SER A 363 13.02 33.52 -11.54
C SER A 363 14.10 34.23 -12.37
N PRO A 364 15.40 34.08 -12.03
CA PRO A 364 16.48 34.77 -12.73
C PRO A 364 16.53 34.37 -14.21
N TYR A 365 16.34 33.08 -14.52
CA TYR A 365 16.34 32.55 -15.88
C TYR A 365 15.18 33.10 -16.74
N TYR A 366 14.03 33.38 -16.13
CA TYR A 366 12.87 33.91 -16.85
C TYR A 366 13.00 35.41 -17.09
N LEU A 367 13.56 36.13 -16.11
CA LEU A 367 13.92 37.54 -16.26
C LEU A 367 15.01 37.73 -17.33
N ASP A 368 16.00 36.84 -17.37
CA ASP A 368 17.02 36.81 -18.42
C ASP A 368 16.41 36.58 -19.81
N SER A 369 15.56 35.55 -19.95
CA SER A 369 14.84 35.27 -21.20
C SER A 369 14.03 36.49 -21.67
N LEU A 370 13.40 37.22 -20.73
CA LEU A 370 12.64 38.44 -21.03
C LEU A 370 13.56 39.59 -21.46
N ALA A 371 14.66 39.81 -20.73
CA ALA A 371 15.65 40.82 -21.06
C ALA A 371 16.25 40.57 -22.45
N TRP A 372 16.57 39.30 -22.75
CA TRP A 372 17.05 38.87 -24.05
C TRP A 372 16.04 39.13 -25.17
N GLY A 373 14.75 38.88 -24.91
CA GLY A 373 13.66 39.25 -25.83
C GLY A 373 13.64 40.73 -26.16
N TYR A 374 13.68 41.60 -25.14
CA TYR A 374 13.72 43.05 -25.36
C TYR A 374 15.00 43.52 -26.05
N TYR A 375 16.14 42.88 -25.76
CA TYR A 375 17.39 43.12 -26.47
C TYR A 375 17.27 42.78 -27.97
N LYS A 376 16.68 41.64 -28.34
CA LYS A 376 16.46 41.24 -29.74
C LYS A 376 15.52 42.19 -30.50
N LEU A 377 14.60 42.86 -29.79
CA LEU A 377 13.77 43.95 -30.33
C LEU A 377 14.51 45.31 -30.39
N GLY A 378 15.78 45.36 -29.98
CA GLY A 378 16.58 46.57 -29.85
C GLY A 378 16.17 47.45 -28.68
N GLN A 379 15.30 47.04 -27.77
CA GLN A 379 14.88 47.83 -26.60
C GLN A 379 15.87 47.68 -25.45
N CYS A 380 17.12 48.07 -25.68
CA CYS A 380 18.24 47.78 -24.80
C CYS A 380 18.14 48.44 -23.42
N GLU A 381 17.51 49.61 -23.30
CA GLU A 381 17.25 50.25 -22.01
C GLU A 381 16.27 49.42 -21.15
N LYS A 382 15.26 48.80 -21.79
CA LYS A 382 14.31 47.93 -21.10
C LYS A 382 14.96 46.60 -20.73
N ALA A 383 15.75 46.03 -21.64
CA ALA A 383 16.53 44.81 -21.38
C ALA A 383 17.45 44.98 -20.17
N ASP A 384 18.22 46.06 -20.12
CA ASP A 384 19.13 46.38 -19.00
C ASP A 384 18.37 46.58 -17.67
N SER A 385 17.24 47.27 -17.71
CA SER A 385 16.41 47.45 -16.51
C SER A 385 15.89 46.14 -15.94
N ILE A 386 15.54 45.17 -16.80
CA ILE A 386 15.08 43.84 -16.37
C ILE A 386 16.25 43.02 -15.84
N MET A 387 17.38 43.01 -16.56
CA MET A 387 18.59 42.30 -16.15
C MET A 387 19.08 42.76 -14.76
N LYS A 388 19.08 44.06 -14.51
CA LYS A 388 19.44 44.64 -13.20
C LYS A 388 18.45 44.37 -12.07
N SER A 389 17.25 43.90 -12.39
CA SER A 389 16.24 43.51 -11.39
C SER A 389 16.47 42.12 -10.81
N ILE A 390 17.33 41.31 -11.44
CA ILE A 390 17.71 39.99 -10.96
C ILE A 390 18.51 40.15 -9.65
N ASP A 391 18.14 39.37 -8.63
CA ASP A 391 18.79 39.43 -7.32
C ASP A 391 20.26 38.99 -7.41
N LEU A 392 21.17 39.85 -6.93
CA LEU A 392 22.61 39.59 -6.92
C LEU A 392 23.01 38.40 -6.04
N SER A 393 22.12 37.87 -5.20
CA SER A 393 22.36 36.61 -4.49
C SER A 393 22.33 35.36 -5.41
N GLU A 394 21.76 35.47 -6.61
CA GLU A 394 21.65 34.39 -7.60
C GLU A 394 22.99 34.11 -8.31
N LYS A 395 24.00 33.69 -7.53
CA LYS A 395 25.37 33.49 -8.02
C LYS A 395 25.47 32.50 -9.17
N SER A 396 24.74 31.38 -9.08
CA SER A 396 24.73 30.35 -10.13
C SER A 396 24.25 30.88 -11.48
N PHE A 397 23.32 31.84 -11.46
CA PHE A 397 22.87 32.51 -12.67
C PHE A 397 23.97 33.41 -13.25
N PHE A 398 24.53 34.32 -12.47
CA PHE A 398 25.57 35.26 -12.95
C PHE A 398 26.89 34.59 -13.33
N GLU A 399 27.17 33.39 -12.81
CA GLU A 399 28.32 32.57 -13.19
C GLU A 399 28.06 31.73 -14.46
N SER A 400 26.81 31.65 -14.93
CA SER A 400 26.48 30.91 -16.15
C SER A 400 27.04 31.63 -17.39
N LYS A 401 27.57 30.84 -18.33
CA LYS A 401 28.15 31.35 -19.57
C LYS A 401 27.15 32.22 -20.35
N GLU A 402 25.91 31.76 -20.41
CA GLU A 402 24.85 32.42 -21.15
C GLU A 402 24.46 33.79 -20.56
N ALA A 403 24.24 33.87 -19.25
CA ALA A 403 23.94 35.14 -18.60
C ALA A 403 25.04 36.18 -18.82
N ILE A 404 26.31 35.76 -18.73
CA ILE A 404 27.47 36.63 -19.01
C ILE A 404 27.43 37.16 -20.45
N GLU A 405 27.09 36.30 -21.42
CA GLU A 405 26.96 36.68 -22.82
C GLU A 405 25.81 37.68 -23.03
N HIS A 406 24.64 37.42 -22.45
CA HIS A 406 23.47 38.31 -22.53
C HIS A 406 23.74 39.68 -21.91
N ILE A 407 24.29 39.72 -20.68
CA ILE A 407 24.63 40.97 -19.99
C ILE A 407 25.58 41.80 -20.85
N LYS A 408 26.65 41.19 -21.36
CA LYS A 408 27.64 41.88 -22.18
C LYS A 408 27.02 42.44 -23.47
N ALA A 409 26.20 41.66 -24.15
CA ALA A 409 25.52 42.09 -25.37
C ALA A 409 24.59 43.29 -25.13
N ILE A 410 23.83 43.28 -24.02
CA ILE A 410 22.97 44.39 -23.61
C ILE A 410 23.78 45.65 -23.33
N GLU A 411 24.88 45.53 -22.58
CA GLU A 411 25.78 46.66 -22.29
C GLU A 411 26.40 47.26 -23.57
N GLU A 412 26.81 46.43 -24.51
CA GLU A 412 27.36 46.87 -25.79
C GLU A 412 26.31 47.61 -26.63
N CYS A 413 25.06 47.11 -26.67
CA CYS A 413 23.97 47.82 -27.35
C CYS A 413 23.71 49.22 -26.75
N LEU A 414 23.74 49.35 -25.43
CA LEU A 414 23.57 50.64 -24.75
C LEU A 414 24.68 51.64 -25.11
N LYS A 415 25.94 51.18 -25.13
CA LYS A 415 27.09 52.02 -25.52
C LYS A 415 26.94 52.53 -26.96
N GLN A 416 26.61 51.65 -27.90
CA GLN A 416 26.41 52.01 -29.30
C GLN A 416 25.29 53.05 -29.48
N ARG A 417 24.19 52.94 -28.71
CA ARG A 417 23.09 53.92 -28.72
C ARG A 417 23.48 55.27 -28.15
N TYR A 418 24.22 55.27 -27.04
CA TYR A 418 24.72 56.49 -26.42
C TYR A 418 25.63 57.27 -27.39
N ASP A 419 26.59 56.58 -28.02
CA ASP A 419 27.52 57.19 -28.98
C ASP A 419 26.82 57.70 -30.24
N SER A 420 25.81 56.97 -30.72
CA SER A 420 24.95 57.39 -31.86
C SER A 420 24.11 58.64 -31.55
N ASN A 421 23.64 58.77 -30.31
CA ASN A 421 22.86 59.93 -29.88
C ASN A 421 23.74 61.16 -29.61
N LYS A 422 24.99 60.95 -29.19
CA LYS A 422 25.99 62.02 -29.00
C LYS A 422 26.43 62.63 -30.34
N THR A 423 26.77 61.80 -31.31
CA THR A 423 27.13 62.25 -32.68
C THR A 423 25.98 62.98 -33.38
N LYS A 424 24.72 62.57 -33.19
CA LYS A 424 23.54 63.30 -33.70
C LYS A 424 23.29 64.67 -33.02
N LYS A 425 23.80 64.87 -31.80
CA LYS A 425 23.69 66.15 -31.07
C LYS A 425 24.83 67.11 -31.40
N GLU A 426 26.01 66.60 -31.76
CA GLU A 426 27.19 67.41 -32.13
C GLU A 426 27.18 67.81 -33.62
N GLY A 427 26.36 67.17 -34.46
CA GLY A 427 26.16 67.50 -35.88
C GLY A 427 24.94 68.37 -36.20
N LYS A 428 24.30 68.96 -35.18
CA LYS A 428 23.26 70.01 -35.28
C LYS A 428 23.80 71.28 -34.65
#